data_AF-A0A655XN96-F1
#
_entry.id   AF-A0A655XN96-F1
#
_cell.length_a   1.000
_cell.length_b   1.000
_cell.length_c   1.000
_cell.angle_alpha   90.00
_cell.angle_beta   90.00
_cell.angle_gamma   90.00
#
_symmetry.space_group_name_H-M   'P 1'
#
loop_
_entity.id
_entity.type
_entity.pdbx_description
1 polymer ?
#
loop_
_entity_poly.entity_id
_entity_poly.type
_entity_poly.pdbx_seq_one_letter_code
_entity_poly.pdbx_strand_id
1 'polypeptide(L)'
;MWLAGFPGLFWGTMMGFASFIPVVGTALIWIPATLYLFLTGDTTWAIFLAIWSIAVVGSIDNLLRPFLMQGSAGMNTLMIFFSLLGGIQLFGLIGLIYGPLIFAITMVLFNIYEEEFRSFLDQQDRS
;
A
#
# COMPACT_ATOMS: atom_id res chain seq x y z
N MET A 1 -6.40 -10.34 -15.60
CA MET A 1 -5.58 -10.12 -16.82
C MET A 1 -5.72 -11.25 -17.83
N TRP A 2 -5.41 -12.50 -17.49
CA TRP A 2 -5.51 -13.63 -18.45
C TRP A 2 -6.91 -13.85 -19.03
N LEU A 3 -7.94 -13.79 -18.18
CA LEU A 3 -9.35 -13.89 -18.60
C LEU A 3 -9.79 -12.78 -19.58
N ALA A 4 -9.10 -11.64 -19.59
CA ALA A 4 -9.41 -10.52 -20.46
C ALA A 4 -8.50 -10.45 -21.70
N GLY A 5 -7.82 -11.55 -22.03
CA GLY A 5 -6.98 -11.67 -23.23
C GLY A 5 -5.56 -11.12 -23.12
N PHE A 6 -5.17 -10.56 -21.97
CA PHE A 6 -3.79 -10.10 -21.76
C PHE A 6 -2.83 -11.25 -21.41
N PRO A 7 -1.55 -11.19 -21.83
CA PRO A 7 -0.52 -12.13 -21.40
C PRO A 7 -0.43 -12.18 -19.87
N GLY A 8 -0.97 -13.25 -19.28
CA GLY A 8 -1.20 -13.34 -17.84
C GLY A 8 0.07 -13.26 -17.00
N LEU A 9 1.16 -13.85 -17.49
CA LEU A 9 2.45 -13.86 -16.80
C LEU A 9 3.07 -12.45 -16.76
N PHE A 10 3.17 -11.77 -17.91
CA PHE A 10 3.78 -10.44 -18.00
C PHE A 10 3.02 -9.40 -17.16
N TRP A 11 1.71 -9.30 -17.36
CA TRP A 11 0.88 -8.33 -16.65
C TRP A 11 0.71 -8.69 -15.18
N GLY A 12 0.68 -9.99 -14.83
CA GLY A 12 0.64 -10.46 -13.46
C GLY A 12 1.92 -10.11 -12.69
N THR A 13 3.09 -10.30 -13.30
CA THR A 13 4.37 -9.91 -12.70
C THR A 13 4.48 -8.39 -12.54
N MET A 14 4.08 -7.60 -13.55
CA MET A 14 4.01 -6.13 -13.43
C MET A 14 3.09 -5.70 -12.28
N MET A 15 1.91 -6.33 -12.14
CA MET A 15 0.99 -6.08 -11.03
C MET A 15 1.61 -6.43 -9.68
N GLY A 16 2.34 -7.54 -9.60
CA GLY A 16 3.07 -7.95 -8.41
C GLY A 16 4.10 -6.90 -7.99
N PHE A 17 4.93 -6.43 -8.91
CA PHE A 17 5.88 -5.36 -8.63
C PHE A 17 5.21 -4.03 -8.26
N ALA A 18 4.17 -3.63 -8.98
CA ALA A 18 3.49 -2.38 -8.68
C ALA A 18 2.76 -2.45 -7.33
N SER A 19 2.32 -3.62 -6.86
CA SER A 19 1.69 -3.79 -5.54
C SER A 19 2.56 -3.38 -4.35
N PHE A 20 3.87 -3.24 -4.55
CA PHE A 20 4.78 -2.67 -3.55
C PHE A 20 4.54 -1.17 -3.33
N ILE A 21 3.98 -0.47 -4.31
CA ILE A 21 3.53 0.92 -4.18
C ILE A 21 2.13 0.89 -3.57
N PRO A 22 1.96 1.28 -2.29
CA PRO A 22 0.67 1.20 -1.62
C PRO A 22 -0.36 2.10 -2.29
N VAL A 23 -1.63 1.68 -2.28
CA VAL A 23 -2.82 2.45 -2.70
C VAL A 23 -2.89 2.76 -4.21
N VAL A 24 -1.78 3.06 -4.87
CA VAL A 24 -1.74 3.52 -6.26
C VAL A 24 -1.16 2.47 -7.20
N GLY A 25 -0.34 1.54 -6.70
CA GLY A 25 0.46 0.64 -7.52
C GLY A 25 -0.34 -0.30 -8.42
N THR A 26 -1.31 -1.02 -7.86
CA THR A 26 -2.17 -1.92 -8.64
C THR A 26 -3.13 -1.14 -9.54
N ALA A 27 -3.61 0.04 -9.08
CA ALA A 27 -4.45 0.96 -9.84
C ALA A 27 -3.77 1.50 -11.10
N LEU A 28 -2.47 1.79 -11.02
CA LEU A 28 -1.66 2.24 -12.14
C LEU A 28 -1.61 1.24 -13.30
N ILE A 29 -1.90 -0.04 -13.03
CA ILE A 29 -1.85 -1.11 -14.04
C ILE A 29 -3.24 -1.46 -14.55
N TRP A 30 -4.23 -1.63 -13.68
CA TRP A 30 -5.56 -2.04 -14.15
C TRP A 30 -6.29 -0.91 -14.88
N ILE A 31 -6.11 0.36 -14.48
CA ILE A 31 -6.76 1.50 -15.15
C ILE A 31 -6.41 1.58 -16.65
N PRO A 32 -5.13 1.63 -17.06
CA PRO A 32 -4.79 1.64 -18.49
C PRO A 32 -5.14 0.34 -19.20
N ALA A 33 -5.11 -0.82 -18.52
CA ALA A 33 -5.52 -2.08 -19.12
C ALA A 33 -7.03 -2.11 -19.44
N THR A 34 -7.86 -1.56 -18.56
CA THR A 34 -9.30 -1.46 -18.78
C THR A 34 -9.62 -0.42 -19.85
N LEU A 35 -8.91 0.71 -19.86
CA LEU A 35 -9.03 1.73 -20.91
C LEU A 35 -8.63 1.16 -22.28
N TYR A 36 -7.58 0.35 -22.33
CA TYR A 36 -7.17 -0.34 -23.56
C TYR A 36 -8.31 -1.22 -24.10
N LEU A 37 -8.89 -2.10 -23.28
CA LEU A 37 -10.03 -2.94 -23.69
C LEU A 37 -11.22 -2.13 -24.20
N PHE A 38 -11.46 -0.96 -23.60
CA PHE A 38 -12.51 -0.05 -24.04
C PHE A 38 -12.22 0.53 -25.43
N LEU A 39 -10.96 0.86 -25.72
CA LEU A 39 -10.50 1.36 -27.03
C LEU A 39 -10.47 0.27 -28.11
N THR A 40 -10.22 -0.99 -27.73
CA THR A 40 -10.22 -2.14 -28.66
C THR A 40 -11.63 -2.63 -29.03
N GLY A 41 -12.68 -2.09 -28.39
CA GLY A 41 -14.08 -2.42 -28.69
C GLY A 41 -14.67 -3.56 -27.87
N ASP A 42 -13.90 -4.18 -26.96
CA ASP A 42 -14.33 -5.26 -26.08
C ASP A 42 -14.99 -4.71 -24.79
N THR A 43 -16.09 -3.97 -24.97
CA THR A 43 -16.79 -3.25 -23.90
C THR A 43 -17.25 -4.16 -22.76
N THR A 44 -17.66 -5.39 -23.06
CA THR A 44 -18.08 -6.38 -22.04
C THR A 44 -16.93 -6.74 -21.11
N TRP A 45 -15.75 -7.02 -21.66
CA TRP A 45 -14.57 -7.34 -20.86
C TRP A 45 -14.01 -6.12 -20.15
N ALA A 46 -14.08 -4.93 -20.76
CA ALA A 46 -13.69 -3.68 -20.10
C ALA A 46 -14.53 -3.42 -18.84
N ILE A 47 -15.87 -3.52 -18.94
CA ILE A 47 -16.77 -3.32 -17.79
C ILE A 47 -16.52 -4.38 -16.72
N PHE A 48 -16.38 -5.65 -17.11
CA PHE A 48 -16.08 -6.74 -16.17
C PHE A 48 -14.76 -6.50 -15.42
N LEU A 49 -13.70 -6.11 -16.13
CA LEU A 49 -12.37 -5.89 -15.55
C LEU A 49 -12.35 -4.65 -14.65
N ALA A 50 -13.06 -3.57 -15.01
CA ALA A 50 -13.27 -2.41 -14.14
C ALA A 50 -13.94 -2.81 -12.82
N ILE A 51 -15.10 -3.46 -12.91
CA ILE A 51 -15.88 -3.84 -11.72
C ILE A 51 -15.09 -4.80 -10.85
N TRP A 52 -14.46 -5.81 -11.47
CA TRP A 52 -13.63 -6.79 -10.76
C TRP A 52 -12.44 -6.12 -10.05
N SER A 53 -11.75 -5.21 -10.73
CA SER A 53 -10.59 -4.53 -10.15
C SER A 53 -11.00 -3.59 -9.02
N ILE A 54 -12.11 -2.88 -9.13
CA ILE A 54 -12.58 -2.01 -8.05
C ILE A 54 -13.08 -2.84 -6.87
N ALA A 55 -13.90 -3.86 -7.11
CA ALA A 55 -14.53 -4.65 -6.06
C ALA A 55 -13.56 -5.60 -5.35
N VAL A 56 -12.67 -6.27 -6.08
CA VAL A 56 -11.76 -7.28 -5.52
C VAL A 56 -10.40 -6.68 -5.22
N VAL A 57 -9.71 -6.11 -6.22
CA VAL A 57 -8.36 -5.56 -6.04
C VAL A 57 -8.41 -4.32 -5.15
N GLY A 58 -9.37 -3.43 -5.40
CA GLY A 58 -9.61 -2.25 -4.57
C GLY A 58 -9.96 -2.61 -3.13
N SER A 59 -10.75 -3.65 -2.87
CA SER A 59 -11.03 -4.08 -1.48
C SER A 59 -9.80 -4.68 -0.81
N ILE A 60 -8.99 -5.48 -1.53
CA ILE A 60 -7.77 -6.06 -0.95
C ILE A 60 -6.75 -4.96 -0.65
N ASP A 61 -6.55 -4.00 -1.56
CA ASP A 61 -5.59 -2.92 -1.37
C ASP A 61 -6.05 -1.83 -0.41
N ASN A 62 -7.36 -1.54 -0.33
CA ASN A 62 -7.91 -0.48 0.53
C ASN A 62 -8.48 -0.95 1.87
N LEU A 63 -8.71 -2.24 2.09
CA LEU A 63 -9.19 -2.75 3.40
C LEU A 63 -8.14 -3.63 4.06
N LEU A 64 -7.58 -4.60 3.34
CA LEU A 64 -6.66 -5.57 3.94
C LEU A 64 -5.36 -4.91 4.38
N ARG A 65 -4.81 -4.03 3.54
CA ARG A 65 -3.58 -3.30 3.83
C ARG A 65 -3.74 -2.35 5.03
N PRO A 66 -4.74 -1.45 5.10
CA PRO A 66 -4.96 -0.65 6.29
C PRO A 66 -5.43 -1.47 7.48
N PHE A 67 -6.14 -2.60 7.34
CA PHE A 67 -6.50 -3.44 8.50
C PHE A 67 -5.27 -4.09 9.14
N LEU A 68 -4.33 -4.60 8.34
CA LEU A 68 -3.03 -5.06 8.85
C LEU A 68 -2.21 -3.91 9.47
N MET A 69 -2.45 -2.67 9.05
CA MET A 69 -1.72 -1.49 9.51
C MET A 69 -2.49 -0.64 10.53
N GLN A 70 -3.74 -0.98 10.87
CA GLN A 70 -4.67 -0.18 11.67
C GLN A 70 -4.26 -0.08 13.14
N GLY A 71 -3.26 -0.86 13.57
CA GLY A 71 -2.59 -0.69 14.87
C GLY A 71 -1.43 0.34 14.86
N SER A 72 -1.10 0.94 13.72
CA SER A 72 0.02 1.87 13.61
C SER A 72 -0.43 3.28 13.96
N ALA A 73 -0.32 3.63 15.24
CA ALA A 73 -0.52 4.99 15.75
C ALA A 73 0.08 6.04 14.79
N GLY A 74 -0.76 6.82 14.11
CA GLY A 74 -0.34 8.00 13.35
C GLY A 74 0.58 7.80 12.14
N MET A 75 0.79 6.58 11.64
CA MET A 75 1.68 6.36 10.48
C MET A 75 1.05 6.86 9.18
N ASN A 76 1.56 7.97 8.65
CA ASN A 76 1.18 8.48 7.32
C ASN A 76 1.74 7.55 6.21
N THR A 77 1.12 7.54 5.03
CA THR A 77 1.51 6.82 3.81
C THR A 77 2.99 6.93 3.49
N LEU A 78 3.63 8.07 3.74
CA LEU A 78 5.08 8.24 3.53
C LEU A 78 5.92 7.39 4.50
N MET A 79 5.54 7.33 5.78
CA MET A 79 6.23 6.48 6.77
C MET A 79 6.08 5.01 6.42
N ILE A 80 4.91 4.62 5.91
CA ILE A 80 4.64 3.28 5.39
C ILE A 80 5.56 2.97 4.20
N PHE A 81 5.70 3.90 3.27
CA PHE A 81 6.57 3.72 2.11
C PHE A 81 8.04 3.53 2.52
N PHE A 82 8.55 4.37 3.44
CA PHE A 82 9.90 4.23 3.94
C PHE A 82 10.11 2.97 4.77
N SER A 83 9.12 2.54 5.56
CA SER A 83 9.21 1.32 6.34
C SER A 83 9.24 0.07 5.45
N LEU A 84 8.48 0.07 4.35
CA LEU A 84 8.54 -0.99 3.34
C LEU A 84 9.87 -1.01 2.59
N LEU A 85 10.37 0.14 2.13
CA LEU A 85 11.67 0.22 1.44
C LEU A 85 12.82 -0.21 2.36
N GLY A 86 12.88 0.33 3.58
CA GLY A 86 13.90 -0.02 4.56
C GLY A 86 13.78 -1.49 5.00
N GLY A 87 12.55 -1.97 5.20
CA GLY A 87 12.27 -3.37 5.52
C GLY A 87 12.77 -4.32 4.44
N ILE A 88 12.46 -4.04 3.17
CA ILE A 88 12.93 -4.85 2.04
C ILE A 88 14.46 -4.83 1.94
N GLN A 89 15.08 -3.66 2.13
CA GLN A 89 16.54 -3.54 2.06
C GLN A 89 17.25 -4.34 3.15
N LEU A 90 16.69 -4.40 4.37
CA LEU A 90 17.31 -5.05 5.52
C LEU A 90 16.97 -6.55 5.62
N PHE A 91 15.74 -6.93 5.31
CA PHE A 91 15.21 -8.28 5.56
C PHE A 91 14.74 -8.99 4.28
N GLY A 92 14.86 -8.37 3.10
CA GLY A 92 14.33 -8.92 1.85
C GLY A 92 12.80 -8.94 1.84
N LEU A 93 12.20 -9.92 1.16
CA LEU A 93 10.74 -9.95 0.96
C LEU A 93 9.94 -9.99 2.28
N ILE A 94 10.44 -10.67 3.31
CA ILE A 94 9.78 -10.72 4.62
C ILE A 94 9.82 -9.36 5.35
N GLY A 95 10.72 -8.48 4.93
CA GLY A 95 10.81 -7.10 5.37
C GLY A 95 9.57 -6.25 5.09
N LEU A 96 8.68 -6.69 4.19
CA LEU A 96 7.38 -6.04 3.98
C LEU A 96 6.47 -6.13 5.21
N ILE A 97 6.64 -7.16 6.04
CA ILE A 97 5.89 -7.33 7.28
C ILE A 97 6.66 -6.68 8.44
N TYR A 98 7.96 -6.98 8.54
CA TYR A 98 8.78 -6.47 9.64
C TYR A 98 8.99 -4.96 9.60
N GLY A 99 9.10 -4.35 8.41
CA GLY A 99 9.33 -2.92 8.25
C GLY A 99 8.24 -2.08 8.92
N PRO A 100 6.96 -2.21 8.52
CA PRO A 100 5.86 -1.51 9.17
C PRO A 100 5.71 -1.86 10.65
N LEU A 101 5.93 -3.12 11.03
CA LEU A 101 5.80 -3.57 12.42
C LEU A 101 6.82 -2.85 13.33
N ILE A 102 8.09 -2.81 12.92
CA ILE A 102 9.14 -2.13 13.68
C ILE A 102 8.84 -0.63 13.76
N PHE A 103 8.46 -0.01 12.64
CA PHE A 103 8.14 1.42 12.59
C PHE A 103 6.94 1.78 13.48
N ALA A 104 5.91 0.93 13.51
CA ALA A 104 4.74 1.11 14.36
C ALA A 104 5.11 1.05 15.85
N ILE A 105 5.94 0.07 16.25
CA ILE A 105 6.44 -0.03 17.63
C ILE A 105 7.26 1.20 18.00
N THR A 106 8.13 1.68 17.11
CA THR A 106 8.90 2.91 17.32
C THR A 106 8.01 4.14 17.50
N MET A 107 6.96 4.30 16.68
CA MET A 107 5.99 5.39 16.83
C MET A 107 5.24 5.31 18.16
N VAL A 108 4.84 4.12 18.59
CA VAL A 108 4.20 3.92 19.90
C VAL A 108 5.15 4.30 21.03
N LEU A 109 6.44 3.92 20.95
CA LEU A 109 7.45 4.34 21.93
C LEU A 109 7.61 5.86 21.98
N PHE A 110 7.65 6.54 20.84
CA PHE A 110 7.71 8.00 20.80
C PHE A 110 6.45 8.64 21.37
N ASN A 111 5.28 8.09 21.10
CA ASN A 111 4.02 8.60 21.63
C ASN A 111 3.97 8.50 23.15
N ILE A 112 4.37 7.36 23.72
CA ILE A 112 4.49 7.16 25.17
C ILE A 112 5.51 8.14 25.76
N TYR A 113 6.67 8.32 25.11
CA TYR A 113 7.69 9.25 25.57
C TYR A 113 7.19 10.70 25.58
N GLU A 114 6.50 11.14 24.52
CA GLU A 114 5.92 12.47 24.42
C GLU A 114 4.86 12.72 25.50
N GLU A 115 4.04 11.71 25.80
CA GLU A 115 3.01 11.80 26.83
C GLU A 115 3.61 11.90 28.24
N GLU A 116 4.65 11.11 28.54
CA GLU A 116 5.35 11.11 29.84
C GLU A 116 6.18 12.40 30.05
N PHE A 117 6.92 12.85 29.04
CA PHE A 117 7.80 14.02 29.12
C PHE A 117 7.14 15.33 28.70
N ARG A 118 5.82 15.32 28.51
CA ARG A 118 5.07 16.48 28.02
C ARG A 118 5.33 17.76 28.83
N SER A 119 5.46 17.62 30.15
CA SER A 119 5.75 18.74 31.06
C SER A 119 7.15 19.35 30.89
N PHE A 120 8.14 18.56 30.50
CA PHE A 120 9.50 19.02 30.21
C PHE A 120 9.60 19.63 28.81
N LEU A 121 8.96 18.99 27.82
CA LEU A 121 8.93 19.46 26.44
C LEU A 121 8.23 20.82 26.31
N ASP A 122 7.08 21.02 26.97
CA ASP A 122 6.36 22.31 26.98
C ASP A 122 7.18 23.46 27.60
N GLN A 123 8.12 23.14 28.49
CA GLN A 123 8.98 24.11 29.14
C GLN A 123 10.15 24.54 28.24
N GLN A 124 10.62 23.65 27.38
CA GLN A 124 11.70 23.87 26.42
C GLN A 124 11.20 24.56 25.13
N ASP A 125 9.98 24.26 24.69
CA ASP A 125 9.37 24.89 23.50
C ASP A 125 8.99 26.37 23.75
N ARG A 126 8.91 26.78 25.03
CA ARG A 126 8.65 28.16 25.46
C ARG A 126 9.90 29.00 25.71
N SER A 127 11.11 28.43 25.60
CA SER A 127 12.39 29.16 25.73
C SER A 127 13.02 29.46 24.38
#